data_AF-W5Y2A7-F1
#
_entry.id   AF-W5Y2A7-F1
#
_cell.length_a   1.000
_cell.length_b   1.000
_cell.length_c   1.000
_cell.angle_alpha   90.00
_cell.angle_beta   90.00
_cell.angle_gamma   90.00
#
_symmetry.space_group_name_H-M   'P 1'
#
loop_
_entity.id
_entity.type
_entity.pdbx_description
1 polymer ?
#
loop_
_entity_poly.entity_id
_entity_poly.type
_entity_poly.pdbx_seq_one_letter_code
_entity_poly.pdbx_strand_id
1 'polypeptide(L)'
;MAGSHHIAPEVHNGVSTLDEPSAAWGWHDIGRNATQIAGWISVLFLLAYNFGNHKGHVETIFLFTFAALIAVGLLIQLFQPKGSQVRTLTAHNQPVGYKEKDWDYLQATCTGPYAELSDSQLRALNIEPSRVAHLRSLPQK
;
A
#
# COMPACT_ATOMS: atom_id res chain seq x y z
N MET A 1 -3.76 -15.12 29.00
CA MET A 1 -2.74 -14.63 28.04
C MET A 1 -3.13 -15.14 26.66
N ALA A 2 -3.90 -14.37 25.89
CA ALA A 2 -4.22 -14.75 24.51
C ALA A 2 -2.96 -14.51 23.66
N GLY A 3 -2.42 -15.58 23.07
CA GLY A 3 -1.30 -15.47 22.14
C GLY A 3 -1.72 -14.64 20.93
N SER A 4 -0.88 -13.69 20.53
CA SER A 4 -1.10 -12.88 19.34
C SER A 4 -1.30 -13.78 18.11
N HIS A 5 -2.42 -13.63 17.39
CA HIS A 5 -2.77 -14.37 16.16
C HIS A 5 -1.92 -13.92 14.94
N HIS A 6 -0.62 -13.69 15.11
CA HIS A 6 0.27 -13.37 14.00
C HIS A 6 0.88 -14.66 13.47
N ILE A 7 0.61 -14.96 12.21
CA ILE A 7 1.25 -16.05 11.48
C ILE A 7 2.74 -15.68 11.38
N ALA A 8 3.62 -16.53 11.91
CA ALA A 8 5.05 -16.32 11.79
C ALA A 8 5.45 -16.45 10.30
N PRO A 9 6.22 -15.51 9.74
CA PRO A 9 6.74 -15.65 8.38
C PRO A 9 7.66 -16.86 8.31
N GLU A 10 7.39 -17.74 7.36
CA GLU A 10 8.34 -18.74 6.90
C GLU A 10 8.95 -18.27 5.58
N VAL A 11 10.24 -18.53 5.35
CA VAL A 11 10.93 -18.13 4.11
C VAL A 11 11.34 -19.39 3.37
N HIS A 12 10.82 -19.53 2.15
CA HIS A 12 11.07 -20.66 1.27
C HIS A 12 11.69 -20.14 -0.02
N ASN A 13 12.88 -20.64 -0.38
CA ASN A 13 13.61 -20.24 -1.59
C ASN A 13 13.73 -18.71 -1.81
N GLY A 14 13.91 -17.95 -0.73
CA GLY A 14 14.05 -16.49 -0.80
C GLY A 14 12.73 -15.69 -0.79
N VAL A 15 11.57 -16.36 -0.77
CA VAL A 15 10.24 -15.74 -0.71
C VAL A 15 9.57 -16.02 0.64
N SER A 16 8.98 -15.00 1.27
CA SER A 16 8.25 -15.17 2.53
C SER A 16 6.81 -15.62 2.29
N THR A 17 6.27 -16.45 3.18
CA THR A 17 4.84 -16.77 3.23
C THR A 17 3.95 -15.55 3.53
N LEU A 18 4.53 -14.44 4.00
CA LEU A 18 3.84 -13.15 4.11
C LEU A 18 3.70 -12.43 2.76
N ASP A 19 4.67 -12.61 1.85
CA ASP A 19 4.64 -12.01 0.52
C ASP A 19 3.81 -12.86 -0.44
N GLU A 20 3.95 -14.19 -0.37
CA GLU A 20 3.21 -15.17 -1.17
C GLU A 20 2.82 -16.39 -0.30
N PRO A 21 1.53 -16.62 -0.01
CA PRO A 21 1.09 -17.67 0.91
C PRO A 21 1.50 -19.08 0.48
N SER A 22 1.64 -19.28 -0.83
CA SER A 22 2.04 -20.56 -1.41
C SER A 22 3.55 -20.68 -1.58
N ALA A 23 4.39 -19.81 -1.00
CA ALA A 23 5.85 -19.86 -1.10
C ALA A 23 6.45 -21.25 -0.75
N ALA A 24 5.81 -22.01 0.13
CA ALA A 24 6.20 -23.38 0.49
C ALA A 24 5.96 -24.43 -0.62
N TRP A 25 5.13 -24.12 -1.62
CA TRP A 25 4.66 -25.04 -2.66
C TRP A 25 4.76 -24.38 -4.04
N GLY A 26 5.69 -24.85 -4.87
CA GLY A 26 5.81 -24.43 -6.26
C GLY A 26 7.02 -23.53 -6.54
N TRP A 27 6.97 -22.79 -7.66
CA TRP A 27 8.02 -21.89 -8.11
C TRP A 27 7.59 -20.46 -7.90
N HIS A 28 8.22 -19.76 -6.95
CA HIS A 28 7.82 -18.39 -6.57
C HIS A 28 8.94 -17.35 -6.68
N ASP A 29 10.20 -17.76 -6.81
CA ASP A 29 11.32 -16.83 -7.03
C ASP A 29 11.87 -16.94 -8.44
N ILE A 30 11.85 -15.83 -9.18
CA ILE A 30 12.70 -15.63 -10.36
C ILE A 30 13.80 -14.68 -9.91
N GLY A 31 14.95 -15.27 -9.57
CA GLY A 31 16.08 -14.53 -9.04
C GLY A 31 16.50 -13.39 -9.97
N ARG A 32 16.87 -12.25 -9.37
CA ARG A 32 17.21 -11.01 -10.07
C ARG A 32 18.18 -11.18 -11.24
N ASN A 33 19.18 -12.04 -11.09
CA ASN A 33 20.20 -12.29 -12.11
C ASN A 33 19.59 -12.97 -13.35
N ALA A 34 18.68 -13.93 -13.16
CA ALA A 34 18.02 -14.61 -14.26
C ALA A 34 17.18 -13.63 -15.08
N THR A 35 16.41 -12.74 -14.41
CA THR A 35 15.65 -11.68 -15.08
C THR A 35 16.55 -10.74 -15.88
N GLN A 36 17.69 -10.32 -15.29
CA GLN A 36 18.63 -9.41 -15.97
C GLN A 36 19.23 -10.07 -17.21
N ILE A 37 19.68 -11.32 -17.11
CA ILE A 37 20.25 -12.06 -18.24
C ILE A 37 19.21 -12.22 -19.36
N ALA A 38 18.02 -12.73 -19.03
CA ALA A 38 16.95 -12.94 -20.01
C ALA A 38 16.50 -11.63 -20.68
N GLY A 39 16.40 -10.56 -19.89
CA GLY A 39 16.06 -9.23 -20.39
C GLY A 39 17.11 -8.68 -21.36
N TRP A 40 18.40 -8.72 -21.00
CA TRP A 40 19.46 -8.22 -21.88
C TRP A 40 19.64 -9.05 -23.15
N ILE A 41 19.45 -10.37 -23.06
CA ILE A 41 19.37 -11.23 -24.25
C ILE A 41 18.23 -10.73 -25.15
N SER A 42 17.03 -10.48 -24.60
CA SER A 42 15.90 -9.99 -25.39
C SER A 42 16.20 -8.65 -26.09
N VAL A 43 16.86 -7.71 -25.40
CA VAL A 43 17.31 -6.44 -25.98
C VAL A 43 18.27 -6.67 -27.16
N LEU A 44 19.27 -7.54 -26.99
CA LEU A 44 20.24 -7.86 -28.05
C LEU A 44 19.55 -8.45 -29.28
N PHE A 45 18.57 -9.34 -29.09
CA PHE A 45 17.81 -9.93 -30.20
C PHE A 45 16.95 -8.89 -30.94
N LEU A 46 16.28 -7.99 -30.23
CA LEU A 46 15.51 -6.91 -30.85
C LEU A 46 16.40 -5.97 -31.69
N LEU A 47 17.59 -5.66 -31.19
CA LEU A 47 18.57 -4.88 -31.95
C LEU A 47 19.08 -5.64 -33.17
N ALA A 48 19.38 -6.94 -33.01
CA ALA A 48 19.82 -7.80 -34.09
C ALA A 48 18.79 -7.92 -35.23
N TYR A 49 17.49 -7.88 -34.92
CA TYR A 49 16.44 -7.93 -35.95
C TYR A 49 16.45 -6.74 -36.91
N ASN A 50 17.16 -5.64 -36.62
CA ASN A 50 17.32 -4.54 -37.57
C ASN A 50 18.25 -4.90 -38.75
N PHE A 51 19.05 -5.96 -38.65
CA PHE A 51 19.89 -6.45 -39.74
C PHE A 51 19.09 -7.44 -40.61
N GLY A 52 18.64 -6.99 -41.78
CA GLY A 52 17.85 -7.83 -42.68
C GLY A 52 17.31 -7.07 -43.88
N ASN A 53 16.38 -7.69 -44.61
CA ASN A 53 15.77 -7.12 -45.81
C ASN A 53 14.61 -6.15 -45.48
N HIS A 54 14.88 -5.17 -44.62
CA HIS A 54 13.89 -4.17 -44.22
C HIS A 54 13.85 -3.04 -45.25
N LYS A 55 12.67 -2.78 -45.83
CA LYS A 55 12.45 -1.68 -46.79
C LYS A 55 11.77 -0.47 -46.16
N GLY A 56 11.00 -0.68 -45.09
CA GLY A 56 10.33 0.37 -44.34
C GLY A 56 10.98 0.60 -42.97
N HIS A 57 10.87 1.82 -42.47
CA HIS A 57 11.43 2.20 -41.16
C HIS A 57 10.47 2.00 -39.98
N VAL A 58 9.19 1.68 -40.26
CA VAL A 58 8.18 1.50 -39.20
C VAL A 58 8.60 0.38 -38.25
N GLU A 59 9.00 -0.77 -38.80
CA GLU A 59 9.49 -1.90 -37.99
C GLU A 59 10.71 -1.53 -37.15
N THR A 60 11.71 -0.88 -37.75
CA THR A 60 12.90 -0.37 -37.06
C THR A 60 12.55 0.52 -35.88
N ILE A 61 11.60 1.46 -36.05
CA ILE A 61 11.15 2.34 -34.97
C ILE A 61 10.56 1.54 -33.81
N PHE A 62 9.71 0.54 -34.08
CA PHE A 62 9.13 -0.30 -33.03
C PHE A 62 10.19 -1.16 -32.34
N LEU A 63 11.10 -1.80 -33.09
CA LEU A 63 12.20 -2.60 -32.53
C LEU A 63 13.07 -1.77 -31.58
N PHE A 64 13.48 -0.56 -31.99
CA PHE A 64 14.23 0.34 -31.13
C PHE A 64 13.42 0.81 -29.91
N THR A 65 12.14 1.12 -30.09
CA THR A 65 11.27 1.56 -28.99
C THR A 65 11.15 0.47 -27.92
N PHE A 66 10.86 -0.77 -28.30
CA PHE A 66 10.77 -1.87 -27.34
C PHE A 66 12.12 -2.22 -26.72
N ALA A 67 13.20 -2.21 -27.50
CA ALA A 67 14.55 -2.43 -26.97
C ALA A 67 14.90 -1.38 -25.90
N ALA A 68 14.61 -0.10 -26.16
CA ALA A 68 14.84 0.99 -25.20
C ALA A 68 13.96 0.85 -23.94
N LEU A 69 12.67 0.54 -24.10
CA LEU A 69 11.76 0.34 -22.98
C LEU A 69 12.21 -0.80 -22.05
N ILE A 70 12.57 -1.95 -22.62
CA ILE A 70 13.07 -3.10 -21.85
C ILE A 70 14.39 -2.74 -21.17
N ALA A 71 15.34 -2.14 -21.89
CA ALA A 71 16.63 -1.73 -21.32
C ALA A 71 16.45 -0.76 -20.13
N VAL A 72 15.60 0.27 -20.27
CA VAL A 72 15.30 1.20 -19.18
C VAL A 72 14.67 0.47 -17.99
N GLY A 73 13.70 -0.44 -18.22
CA GLY A 73 13.10 -1.25 -17.17
C GLY A 73 14.13 -2.10 -16.41
N LEU A 74 15.07 -2.72 -17.12
CA LEU A 74 16.16 -3.49 -16.53
C LEU A 74 17.10 -2.63 -15.70
N LEU A 75 17.44 -1.43 -16.17
CA LEU A 75 18.27 -0.48 -15.43
C LEU A 75 17.56 -0.01 -14.15
N ILE A 76 16.26 0.29 -14.20
CA ILE A 76 15.47 0.63 -13.01
C ILE A 76 15.48 -0.55 -12.02
N GLN A 77 15.27 -1.78 -12.49
CA GLN A 77 15.34 -2.98 -11.65
C GLN A 77 16.76 -3.23 -11.10
N LEU A 78 17.81 -2.85 -11.83
CA LEU A 78 19.22 -3.03 -11.43
C LEU A 78 19.69 -1.97 -10.42
N PHE A 79 19.23 -0.74 -10.54
CA PHE A 79 19.63 0.32 -9.60
C PHE A 79 18.66 0.47 -8.44
N GLN A 80 17.43 -0.04 -8.56
CA GLN A 80 16.34 0.11 -7.59
C GLN A 80 16.33 1.52 -6.99
N PRO A 81 16.25 2.57 -7.84
CA PRO A 81 16.34 3.94 -7.34
C PRO A 81 15.26 4.13 -6.28
N LYS A 82 15.70 4.38 -5.04
CA LYS A 82 14.78 4.64 -3.93
C LYS A 82 14.23 6.04 -4.13
N GLY A 83 13.07 6.14 -4.78
CA GLY A 83 12.32 7.39 -4.85
C GLY A 83 12.00 7.93 -3.46
N SER A 84 11.66 9.22 -3.35
CA SER A 84 11.12 9.76 -2.11
C SER A 84 9.76 9.12 -1.84
N GLN A 85 9.75 8.07 -1.03
CA GLN A 85 8.50 7.54 -0.49
C GLN A 85 7.89 8.64 0.37
N VAL A 86 6.77 9.21 -0.07
CA VAL A 86 5.99 10.14 0.73
C VAL A 86 5.46 9.32 1.91
N ARG A 87 6.19 9.36 3.03
CA ARG A 87 5.77 8.77 4.31
C ARG A 87 4.72 9.62 5.02
N THR A 88 4.02 10.48 4.28
CA THR A 88 2.79 11.06 4.78
C THR A 88 1.75 9.95 4.67
N LEU A 89 1.71 9.09 5.69
CA LEU A 89 0.46 8.43 6.05
C LEU A 89 -0.52 9.58 6.27
N THR A 90 -1.33 9.91 5.27
CA THR A 90 -2.53 10.75 5.42
C THR A 90 -3.65 9.94 6.09
N ALA A 91 -3.31 9.01 6.98
CA ALA A 91 -4.13 8.80 8.14
C ALA A 91 -3.71 9.88 9.14
N HIS A 92 -4.62 10.44 9.92
CA HIS A 92 -4.29 11.30 11.05
C HIS A 92 -3.47 10.51 12.10
N ASN A 93 -2.22 10.16 11.78
CA ASN A 93 -1.39 9.34 12.64
C ASN A 93 -0.96 10.26 13.76
N GLN A 94 -1.59 10.03 14.90
CA GLN A 94 -1.42 10.83 16.09
C GLN A 94 0.06 10.75 16.54
N PRO A 95 0.58 11.78 17.24
CA PRO A 95 1.99 11.80 17.61
C PRO A 95 2.37 10.59 18.46
N VAL A 96 3.67 10.23 18.45
CA VAL A 96 4.21 9.14 19.28
C VAL A 96 3.81 9.38 20.74
N GLY A 97 3.06 8.43 21.31
CA GLY A 97 2.52 8.52 22.68
C GLY A 97 1.06 8.96 22.77
N TYR A 98 0.36 9.21 21.66
CA TYR A 98 -1.08 9.43 21.68
C TYR A 98 -1.81 8.16 22.11
N LYS A 99 -2.57 8.28 23.19
CA LYS A 99 -3.51 7.25 23.62
C LYS A 99 -4.89 7.63 23.10
N GLU A 100 -5.51 6.73 22.35
CA GLU A 100 -6.89 6.92 21.90
C GLU A 100 -7.81 7.14 23.09
N LYS A 101 -8.79 8.03 22.91
CA LYS A 101 -9.86 8.21 23.88
C LYS A 101 -10.66 6.91 23.94
N ASP A 102 -11.12 6.57 25.13
CA ASP A 102 -12.09 5.48 25.29
C ASP A 102 -13.45 5.95 24.75
N TRP A 103 -13.66 5.76 23.46
CA TRP A 103 -14.83 6.26 22.75
C TRP A 103 -16.13 5.64 23.27
N ASP A 104 -16.08 4.37 23.64
CA ASP A 104 -17.23 3.63 24.17
C ASP A 104 -17.63 4.20 25.53
N TYR A 105 -16.66 4.44 26.43
CA TYR A 105 -16.91 5.06 27.72
C TYR A 105 -17.44 6.50 27.57
N LEU A 106 -16.82 7.31 26.72
CA LEU A 106 -17.24 8.70 26.49
C LEU A 106 -18.63 8.80 25.87
N GLN A 107 -18.97 7.88 24.96
CA GLN A 107 -20.30 7.81 24.36
C GLN A 107 -21.34 7.39 25.40
N ALA A 108 -21.07 6.31 26.16
CA ALA A 108 -21.98 5.80 27.18
C ALA A 108 -22.26 6.83 28.29
N THR A 109 -21.25 7.62 28.65
CA THR A 109 -21.38 8.69 29.66
C THR A 109 -21.81 10.03 29.07
N CYS A 110 -21.94 10.17 27.74
CA CYS A 110 -22.18 11.44 27.05
C CYS A 110 -21.22 12.57 27.49
N THR A 111 -19.93 12.24 27.64
CA THR A 111 -18.89 13.19 28.07
C THR A 111 -17.87 13.48 26.96
N GLY A 112 -17.04 14.51 27.17
CA GLY A 112 -16.03 14.93 26.20
C GLY A 112 -16.67 15.41 24.89
N PRO A 113 -16.26 14.88 23.71
CA PRO A 113 -16.85 15.27 22.43
C PRO A 113 -18.37 15.07 22.34
N TYR A 114 -18.93 14.12 23.12
CA TYR A 114 -20.36 13.84 23.13
C TYR A 114 -21.16 14.88 23.93
N ALA A 115 -20.54 15.59 24.88
CA ALA A 115 -21.18 16.64 25.67
C ALA A 115 -21.45 17.92 24.85
N GLU A 116 -20.71 18.09 23.76
CA GLU A 116 -20.77 19.23 22.84
C GLU A 116 -21.72 18.98 21.66
N LEU A 117 -22.43 17.84 21.62
CA LEU A 117 -23.33 17.52 20.53
C LEU A 117 -24.58 18.42 20.53
N SER A 118 -24.98 18.83 19.34
CA SER A 118 -26.28 19.46 19.09
C SER A 118 -27.42 18.46 19.30
N ASP A 119 -28.62 18.98 19.54
CA ASP A 119 -29.82 18.17 19.76
C ASP A 119 -30.10 17.21 18.58
N SER A 120 -29.88 17.67 17.35
CA SER A 120 -30.04 16.83 16.15
C SER A 120 -29.02 15.70 16.11
N GLN A 121 -27.79 15.94 16.56
CA GLN A 121 -26.74 14.92 16.60
C GLN A 121 -27.00 13.88 17.70
N LEU A 122 -27.50 14.30 18.86
CA LEU A 122 -27.90 13.37 19.93
C LEU A 122 -29.05 12.46 19.47
N ARG A 123 -30.06 13.02 18.80
CA ARG A 123 -31.16 12.21 18.25
C ARG A 123 -30.68 11.24 17.16
N ALA A 124 -29.68 11.62 16.36
CA ALA A 124 -29.07 10.70 15.39
C ALA A 124 -28.37 9.50 16.05
N LEU A 125 -27.94 9.64 17.30
CA LEU A 125 -27.42 8.56 18.13
C LEU A 125 -28.52 7.84 18.93
N ASN A 126 -29.80 8.14 18.67
CA ASN A 126 -30.95 7.66 19.44
C ASN A 126 -30.92 8.06 20.93
N ILE A 127 -30.32 9.22 21.24
CA ILE A 127 -30.27 9.79 22.59
C ILE A 127 -31.20 11.00 22.66
N GLU A 128 -32.14 10.98 23.60
CA GLU A 128 -33.05 12.11 23.82
C GLU A 128 -32.30 13.27 24.51
N PRO A 129 -32.26 14.50 23.93
CA PRO A 129 -31.48 15.61 24.49
C PRO A 129 -31.85 15.99 25.92
N SER A 130 -33.14 15.87 26.28
CA SER A 130 -33.62 16.16 27.64
C SER A 130 -33.08 15.21 28.69
N ARG A 131 -32.74 13.97 28.33
CA ARG A 131 -32.23 12.94 29.25
C ARG A 131 -30.80 13.22 29.71
N VAL A 132 -30.00 13.77 28.80
CA VAL A 132 -28.57 14.08 29.02
C VAL A 132 -28.32 15.56 29.25
N ALA A 133 -29.38 16.37 29.33
CA ALA A 133 -29.39 17.81 29.60
C ALA A 133 -28.39 18.28 30.67
N HIS A 134 -28.25 17.52 31.75
CA HIS A 134 -27.40 17.81 32.90
C HIS A 134 -25.90 17.51 32.68
N LEU A 135 -25.57 16.76 31.62
CA LEU A 135 -24.20 16.35 31.27
C LEU A 135 -23.59 17.22 30.15
N ARG A 136 -24.39 18.14 29.58
CA ARG A 136 -24.01 18.93 28.42
C ARG A 136 -23.25 20.19 28.81
N SER A 137 -22.30 20.59 27.95
CA SER A 137 -21.56 21.85 28.07
C SER A 137 -22.19 23.01 27.29
N LEU A 138 -23.08 22.71 26.33
CA LEU A 138 -23.77 23.71 25.53
C LEU A 138 -24.99 24.30 26.26
N PRO A 139 -25.27 25.62 26.12
CA PRO A 139 -26.50 26.21 26.62
C PRO A 139 -27.71 25.59 25.90
N GLN A 140 -28.69 25.12 26.67
CA GLN A 140 -29.95 24.62 26.12
C GLN A 140 -30.68 25.77 25.42
N LYS A 141 -31.05 25.56 24.16
CA LYS A 141 -31.87 26.49 23.37
C LYS A 141 -33.35 26.15 23.50
#